data_AF-W8YP12-F1
#
_entry.id   AF-W8YP12-F1
#
_cell.length_a   1.000
_cell.length_b   1.000
_cell.length_c   1.000
_cell.angle_alpha   90.00
_cell.angle_beta   90.00
_cell.angle_gamma   90.00
#
_symmetry.space_group_name_H-M   'P 1'
#
loop_
_entity.id
_entity.type
_entity.pdbx_description
1 polymer ?
#
loop_
_entity_poly.entity_id
_entity_poly.type
_entity_poly.pdbx_seq_one_letter_code
_entity_poly.pdbx_strand_id
1 'polypeptide(L)'
;MLQWADLVLTMTSSHKQALLRYWPEASGKVHTLKEYASPGQDGAAGELDRHYSERMIAQSLGRGPDDALEKRIRELERQLPHPDIADPYGGSYEDYARCAEEIREALSSLLERPEFQAGPSGEGQG
;
A
#
# COMPACT_ATOMS: atom_id res chain seq x y z
N MET A 1 -16.73 -8.09 -7.67
CA MET A 1 -16.03 -8.10 -6.36
C MET A 1 -15.41 -6.74 -6.06
N LEU A 2 -14.67 -6.14 -7.01
CA LEU A 2 -14.05 -4.84 -6.77
C LEU A 2 -15.03 -3.67 -6.62
N GLN A 3 -16.18 -3.70 -7.30
CA GLN A 3 -17.16 -2.60 -7.26
C GLN A 3 -17.88 -2.44 -5.91
N TRP A 4 -18.04 -3.51 -5.13
CA TRP A 4 -18.77 -3.47 -3.86
C TRP A 4 -17.91 -3.03 -2.67
N ALA A 5 -16.58 -3.16 -2.78
CA ALA A 5 -15.68 -2.81 -1.70
C ALA A 5 -15.48 -1.29 -1.63
N ASP A 6 -15.68 -0.71 -0.45
CA ASP A 6 -15.34 0.69 -0.17
C ASP A 6 -13.82 0.89 -0.06
N LEU A 7 -13.10 -0.14 0.39
CA LEU A 7 -11.66 -0.18 0.54
C LEU A 7 -11.11 -1.56 0.14
N VAL A 8 -10.02 -1.59 -0.60
CA VAL A 8 -9.32 -2.82 -1.01
C VAL A 8 -7.88 -2.74 -0.51
N LEU A 9 -7.50 -3.66 0.38
CA LEU A 9 -6.15 -3.77 0.93
C LEU A 9 -5.45 -5.01 0.37
N THR A 10 -4.30 -4.78 -0.26
CA THR A 10 -3.45 -5.80 -0.87
C THR A 10 -2.22 -6.06 -0.01
N MET A 11 -1.67 -7.28 -0.10
CA MET A 11 -0.47 -7.63 0.68
C MET A 11 0.82 -7.13 0.05
N THR A 12 0.81 -6.87 -1.27
CA THR A 12 2.01 -6.44 -2.01
C THR A 12 1.66 -5.42 -3.08
N SER A 13 2.65 -4.62 -3.43
CA SER A 13 2.60 -3.61 -4.49
C SER A 13 2.36 -4.25 -5.85
N SER A 14 2.88 -5.46 -6.08
CA SER A 14 2.58 -6.22 -7.30
C SER A 14 1.11 -6.59 -7.40
N HIS A 15 0.47 -6.98 -6.29
CA HIS A 15 -0.99 -7.23 -6.28
C HIS A 15 -1.79 -5.96 -6.54
N LYS A 16 -1.42 -4.84 -5.91
CA LYS A 16 -2.01 -3.52 -6.18
C LYS A 16 -1.89 -3.15 -7.66
N GLN A 17 -0.68 -3.21 -8.23
CA GLN A 17 -0.43 -2.90 -9.64
C GLN A 17 -1.19 -3.82 -10.59
N ALA A 18 -1.28 -5.13 -10.26
CA ALA A 18 -2.06 -6.07 -11.06
C ALA A 18 -3.54 -5.68 -11.13
N LEU A 19 -4.15 -5.29 -10.01
CA LEU A 19 -5.53 -4.80 -9.98
C LEU A 19 -5.70 -3.51 -10.79
N LEU A 20 -4.80 -2.53 -10.60
CA LEU A 20 -4.90 -1.23 -11.26
C LEU A 20 -4.68 -1.27 -12.77
N ARG A 21 -3.97 -2.28 -13.30
CA ARG A 21 -3.85 -2.50 -14.74
C ARG A 21 -5.20 -2.83 -15.39
N TYR A 22 -6.07 -3.57 -14.70
CA TYR A 22 -7.37 -3.99 -15.21
C TYR A 22 -8.51 -3.04 -14.82
N TRP A 23 -8.40 -2.39 -13.64
CA TRP A 23 -9.38 -1.44 -13.13
C TRP A 23 -8.72 -0.13 -12.66
N PRO A 24 -8.25 0.73 -13.58
CA PRO A 24 -7.60 2.00 -13.25
C PRO A 24 -8.50 2.93 -12.41
N GLU A 25 -9.82 2.85 -12.60
CA GLU A 25 -10.82 3.63 -11.87
C GLU A 25 -10.87 3.29 -10.36
N ALA A 26 -10.34 2.14 -9.96
CA ALA A 26 -10.29 1.71 -8.56
C ALA A 26 -9.08 2.30 -7.81
N SER A 27 -8.23 3.10 -8.47
CA SER A 27 -7.03 3.73 -7.87
C SER A 27 -7.29 4.49 -6.58
N GLY A 28 -8.46 5.12 -6.44
CA GLY A 28 -8.84 5.85 -5.21
C GLY A 28 -9.19 4.98 -4.01
N LYS A 29 -9.26 3.65 -4.15
CA LYS A 29 -9.66 2.72 -3.08
C LYS A 29 -8.80 1.46 -2.95
N VAL A 30 -7.78 1.30 -3.79
CA VAL A 30 -6.89 0.13 -3.77
C VAL A 30 -5.55 0.54 -3.18
N HIS A 31 -5.22 -0.05 -2.03
CA HIS A 31 -4.01 0.23 -1.28
C HIS A 31 -3.28 -1.06 -0.90
N THR A 32 -2.01 -0.97 -0.54
CA THR A 32 -1.35 -2.04 0.25
C THR A 32 -1.75 -1.92 1.73
N LEU A 33 -1.68 -3.00 2.50
CA LEU A 33 -2.07 -2.97 3.91
C LEU A 33 -1.16 -2.02 4.71
N LYS A 34 0.16 -2.11 4.52
CA LYS A 34 1.13 -1.29 5.27
C LYS A 34 1.09 0.19 4.89
N GLU A 35 0.89 0.52 3.60
CA GLU A 35 0.76 1.92 3.19
C GLU A 35 -0.49 2.55 3.82
N TYR A 36 -1.61 1.83 3.85
CA TYR A 36 -2.87 2.37 4.37
C TYR A 36 -2.89 2.42 5.90
N ALA A 37 -2.17 1.53 6.57
CA ALA A 37 -2.05 1.52 8.03
C ALA A 37 -1.20 2.67 8.61
N SER A 38 -0.46 3.42 7.79
CA SER A 38 0.52 4.43 8.24
C SER A 38 0.12 5.87 7.81
N PRO A 39 -0.95 6.46 8.39
CA PRO A 39 -1.42 7.79 8.02
C PRO A 39 -0.39 8.87 8.41
N GLY A 40 -0.12 9.81 7.50
CA GLY A 40 0.94 10.82 7.65
C GLY A 40 2.17 10.57 6.78
N GLN A 41 2.25 9.40 6.15
CA GLN A 41 3.17 9.12 5.06
C GLN A 41 2.50 9.17 3.68
N ASP A 42 1.20 9.49 3.61
CA ASP A 42 0.42 9.54 2.38
C ASP A 42 1.04 10.45 1.31
N GLY A 43 1.62 11.58 1.74
CA GLY A 43 2.36 12.49 0.86
C GLY A 43 3.63 11.86 0.29
N ALA A 44 4.44 11.22 1.13
CA ALA A 44 5.68 10.57 0.72
C ALA A 44 5.43 9.30 -0.12
N ALA A 45 4.43 8.49 0.24
CA ALA A 45 4.04 7.30 -0.49
C ALA A 45 3.44 7.65 -1.85
N GLY A 46 2.56 8.66 -1.91
CA GLY A 46 2.02 9.18 -3.18
C GLY A 46 3.09 9.80 -4.07
N GLU A 47 4.07 10.49 -3.48
CA GLU A 47 5.24 11.01 -4.22
C GLU A 47 6.10 9.87 -4.79
N LEU A 48 6.34 8.82 -4.00
CA LEU A 48 7.11 7.65 -4.43
C LEU A 48 6.42 6.91 -5.59
N ASP A 49 5.11 6.69 -5.50
CA ASP A 49 4.33 6.03 -6.55
C ASP A 49 4.36 6.81 -7.88
N ARG A 50 4.28 8.14 -7.81
CA ARG A 50 4.44 9.02 -8.96
C ARG A 50 5.83 8.88 -9.60
N HIS A 51 6.89 8.87 -8.80
CA HIS A 51 8.26 8.73 -9.30
C HIS A 51 8.54 7.34 -9.89
N TYR A 52 7.97 6.27 -9.34
CA TYR A 52 8.04 4.96 -9.97
C TYR A 52 7.33 4.91 -11.33
N SER A 53 6.16 5.54 -11.44
CA SER A 53 5.42 5.64 -12.70
C SER A 53 6.22 6.42 -13.75
N GLU A 54 6.82 7.54 -13.35
CA GLU A 54 7.72 8.33 -14.20
C GLU A 54 8.93 7.51 -14.67
N ARG A 55 9.57 6.76 -13.76
CA ARG A 55 10.69 5.86 -14.09
C ARG A 55 10.28 4.80 -15.12
N MET A 56 9.12 4.19 -14.95
CA MET A 56 8.59 3.16 -15.86
C MET A 56 8.31 3.74 -17.26
N ILE A 57 7.76 4.95 -17.34
CA ILE A 57 7.53 5.66 -18.61
C ILE A 57 8.87 5.96 -19.29
N ALA A 58 9.85 6.49 -18.55
CA ALA A 58 11.17 6.79 -19.07
C ALA A 58 11.83 5.53 -19.68
N GLN A 59 11.79 4.41 -18.96
CA GLN A 59 12.29 3.12 -19.45
C GLN A 59 11.56 2.64 -20.71
N SER A 60 10.22 2.75 -20.75
CA SER A 60 9.43 2.34 -21.93
C SER A 60 9.73 3.19 -23.17
N LEU A 61 10.15 4.45 -22.99
CA LEU A 61 10.57 5.35 -24.06
C LEU A 61 12.05 5.20 -24.43
N GLY A 62 12.77 4.24 -23.82
CA GLY A 62 14.21 4.04 -24.05
C GLY A 62 15.09 5.17 -23.54
N ARG A 63 14.61 5.97 -22.58
CA ARG A 63 15.42 7.01 -21.93
C ARG A 63 16.38 6.38 -20.92
N GLY A 64 17.58 6.94 -20.83
CA GLY A 64 18.57 6.55 -19.82
C GLY A 64 18.12 6.89 -18.39
N PRO A 65 18.81 6.36 -17.36
CA PRO A 65 18.47 6.62 -15.97
C PRO A 65 18.58 8.11 -15.65
N ASP A 66 17.54 8.66 -15.01
CA ASP A 66 17.55 10.02 -14.47
C ASP A 66 18.07 9.95 -13.02
N ASP A 67 19.28 10.46 -12.79
CA ASP A 67 19.94 10.42 -11.49
C ASP A 67 19.18 11.18 -10.40
N ALA A 68 18.47 12.26 -10.74
CA ALA A 68 17.69 13.03 -9.76
C ALA A 68 16.45 12.25 -9.33
N LEU A 69 15.75 11.64 -10.29
CA LEU A 69 14.61 10.76 -10.05
C LEU A 69 15.02 9.56 -9.19
N GLU A 70 16.09 8.88 -9.57
CA GLU A 70 16.63 7.71 -8.85
C GLU A 70 17.09 8.04 -7.42
N LYS A 71 17.65 9.23 -7.21
CA LYS A 71 18.01 9.70 -5.87
C LYS A 71 16.77 9.95 -5.01
N ARG A 72 15.73 10.56 -5.58
CA ARG A 72 14.49 10.86 -4.87
C ARG A 72 13.71 9.60 -4.49
N ILE A 73 13.62 8.63 -5.41
CA ILE A 73 13.03 7.31 -5.14
C ILE A 73 13.71 6.66 -3.93
N ARG A 74 15.05 6.60 -3.94
CA ARG A 74 15.82 6.01 -2.84
C ARG A 74 15.65 6.73 -1.50
N GLU A 75 15.51 8.05 -1.52
CA GLU A 75 15.28 8.81 -0.29
C GLU A 75 13.91 8.48 0.31
N LEU A 76 12.87 8.44 -0.51
CA LEU A 76 11.51 8.10 -0.10
C LEU A 76 11.40 6.65 0.38
N GLU A 77 12.04 5.70 -0.32
CA GLU A 77 12.11 4.28 0.09
C GLU A 77 12.74 4.10 1.48
N ARG A 78 13.69 4.96 1.89
CA ARG A 78 14.30 4.88 3.22
C ARG A 78 13.43 5.47 4.33
N GLN A 79 12.53 6.39 3.98
CA GLN A 79 11.64 7.06 4.93
C GLN A 79 10.33 6.28 5.12
N LEU A 80 9.91 5.53 4.10
CA LEU A 80 8.70 4.73 4.12
C LEU A 80 8.99 3.30 4.59
N PRO A 81 8.12 2.70 5.41
CA PRO A 81 8.15 1.28 5.66
C PRO A 81 7.87 0.56 4.34
N HIS A 82 8.51 -0.60 4.16
CA HIS A 82 8.31 -1.40 2.97
C HIS A 82 6.82 -1.74 2.82
N PRO A 83 6.17 -1.43 1.68
CA PRO A 83 4.71 -1.56 1.53
C PRO A 83 4.24 -3.03 1.49
N ASP A 84 5.13 -3.94 1.13
CA ASP A 84 4.79 -5.35 0.98
C ASP A 84 4.97 -6.13 2.29
N ILE A 85 4.08 -7.10 2.46
CA ILE A 85 4.18 -8.19 3.42
C ILE A 85 4.70 -9.41 2.66
N ALA A 86 5.76 -10.03 3.18
CA ALA A 86 6.39 -11.16 2.51
C ALA A 86 5.41 -12.35 2.41
N ASP A 87 5.37 -12.99 1.25
CA ASP A 87 4.56 -14.19 1.03
C ASP A 87 5.28 -15.42 1.60
N PRO A 88 4.69 -16.12 2.59
CA PRO A 88 5.32 -17.28 3.20
C PRO A 88 5.07 -18.59 2.42
N TYR A 89 4.35 -18.56 1.28
CA TYR A 89 3.96 -19.77 0.55
C TYR A 89 5.14 -20.70 0.23
N GLY A 90 5.04 -21.96 0.67
CA GLY A 90 6.09 -22.97 0.48
C GLY A 90 7.30 -22.83 1.42
N GLY A 91 7.26 -21.86 2.34
CA GLY A 91 8.29 -21.61 3.35
C GLY A 91 8.14 -22.43 4.62
N SER A 92 8.97 -22.08 5.61
CA SER A 92 8.97 -22.67 6.94
C SER A 92 7.88 -22.09 7.84
N TYR A 93 7.59 -22.74 8.97
CA TYR A 93 6.69 -22.19 9.99
C TYR A 93 7.12 -20.79 10.45
N GLU A 94 8.42 -20.54 10.56
CA GLU A 94 8.95 -19.23 10.97
C GLU A 94 8.64 -18.14 9.94
N ASP A 95 8.61 -18.48 8.65
CA ASP A 95 8.23 -17.54 7.59
C ASP A 95 6.76 -17.16 7.69
N TYR A 96 5.88 -18.15 7.94
CA TYR A 96 4.46 -17.90 8.20
C TYR A 96 4.25 -17.08 9.48
N ALA A 97 4.97 -17.38 10.55
CA ALA A 97 4.88 -16.63 11.81
C ALA A 97 5.29 -15.17 11.63
N ARG A 98 6.35 -14.92 10.85
CA ARG A 98 6.81 -13.56 10.51
C ARG A 98 5.77 -12.81 9.68
N CYS A 99 5.24 -13.44 8.63
CA CYS A 99 4.18 -12.86 7.81
C CYS A 99 2.94 -12.50 8.66
N ALA A 100 2.52 -13.42 9.55
CA ALA A 100 1.39 -13.18 10.45
C ALA A 100 1.64 -12.00 11.39
N GLU A 101 2.86 -11.87 11.91
CA GLU A 101 3.24 -10.74 12.77
C GLU A 101 3.21 -9.41 12.01
N GLU A 102 3.73 -9.38 10.77
CA GLU A 102 3.65 -8.19 9.92
C GLU A 102 2.20 -7.77 9.64
N ILE A 103 1.32 -8.74 9.38
CA ILE A 103 -0.13 -8.48 9.21
C ILE A 103 -0.71 -7.94 10.52
N ARG A 104 -0.39 -8.56 11.66
CA ARG A 104 -0.91 -8.18 12.97
C ARG A 104 -0.52 -6.74 13.31
N GLU A 105 0.74 -6.37 13.14
CA GLU A 105 1.23 -5.02 13.37
C GLU A 105 0.54 -4.00 12.48
N ALA A 106 0.44 -4.28 11.18
CA ALA A 106 -0.24 -3.37 10.25
C ALA A 106 -1.73 -3.22 10.55
N LEU A 107 -2.43 -4.29 10.94
CA LEU A 107 -3.82 -4.23 11.39
C LEU A 107 -3.96 -3.47 12.71
N SER A 108 -3.03 -3.64 13.65
CA SER A 108 -3.03 -2.86 14.90
C SER A 108 -2.93 -1.36 14.61
N SER A 109 -2.00 -0.93 13.75
CA SER A 109 -1.89 0.48 13.34
C SER A 109 -3.11 0.96 12.56
N LEU A 110 -3.69 0.11 11.70
CA LEU A 110 -4.90 0.43 10.95
C LEU A 110 -6.08 0.76 11.88
N LEU A 111 -6.28 -0.02 12.94
CA LEU A 111 -7.36 0.15 13.90
C LEU A 111 -7.18 1.38 14.81
N GLU A 112 -5.98 1.95 14.88
CA GLU A 112 -5.74 3.23 15.57
C GLU A 112 -6.29 4.43 14.80
N ARG A 113 -6.70 4.25 13.53
CA ARG A 113 -7.27 5.35 12.73
C ARG A 113 -8.68 5.71 13.20
N PRO A 114 -9.04 7.01 13.24
CA PRO A 114 -10.37 7.47 13.68
C PRO A 114 -11.54 6.85 12.90
N GLU A 115 -11.34 6.60 11.61
CA GLU A 115 -12.32 6.00 10.70
C GLU A 115 -12.78 4.60 11.14
N PHE A 116 -11.93 3.85 11.86
CA PHE A 116 -12.23 2.50 12.36
C PHE A 116 -12.58 2.48 13.87
N GLN A 117 -12.51 3.63 14.55
CA GLN A 117 -12.83 3.74 15.98
C GLN A 117 -14.28 4.17 16.25
N ALA A 118 -15.00 4.66 15.23
CA ALA A 118 -16.40 5.01 15.35
C ALA A 118 -17.27 3.75 15.46
N GLY A 119 -17.61 3.34 16.69
CA GLY A 119 -18.76 2.46 16.95
C GLY A 119 -20.07 3.14 16.52
N PRO A 120 -21.17 2.40 16.31
CA PRO A 120 -22.42 2.98 15.85
C PRO A 120 -22.87 4.06 16.84
N SER A 121 -22.80 5.32 16.42
CA SER A 121 -23.45 6.44 17.08
C SER A 121 -24.92 6.06 17.24
N GLY A 122 -25.37 5.92 18.49
CA GLY A 122 -26.70 5.42 18.81
C GLY A 122 -27.81 6.22 18.13
N GLU A 123 -28.49 5.61 17.18
CA GLU A 123 -29.84 5.98 16.79
C GLU A 123 -30.80 5.00 17.48
N GLY A 124 -31.50 5.51 18.50
CA GLY A 124 -32.42 4.72 19.30
C GLY A 124 -33.04 5.49 20.47
N GLN A 125 -33.35 6.77 20.27
CA GLN A 125 -34.36 7.48 21.07
C GLN A 125 -35.27 8.22 20.09
N GLY A 126 -36.46 7.66 19.90
CA GLY A 126 -37.56 8.18 19.10
C GLY A 126 -38.78 7.29 19.32
#